data_AF-A0AAP9EAB6-F1
#
_entry.id   AF-A0AAP9EAB6-F1
#
_cell.length_a   1.000
_cell.length_b   1.000
_cell.length_c   1.000
_cell.angle_alpha   90.00
_cell.angle_beta   90.00
_cell.angle_gamma   90.00
#
_symmetry.space_group_name_H-M   'P 1'
#
loop_
_entity.id
_entity.type
_entity.pdbx_description
1 polymer ?
#
loop_
_entity_poly.entity_id
_entity_poly.type
_entity_poly.pdbx_seq_one_letter_code
_entity_poly.pdbx_strand_id
1 'polypeptide(L)'
;MRQRKVQICRLPAAPLPSLLFAASGEEPAGAGKWKWKQKEGRTQCASGRKMEKKELEDLRDRVQCAAVLEKAGFAIDLKESTRRAVKFRGGGAIIIVIHEGRGWFDPLSDAKGDVFGLVEHLDRVPFVEALDHVASLVDFVPKEPVWTHAAREIDLPAGVSERWTKRRKPWPGSMTWRYLRDERCVPEATIRAALRHDLVREGPRGSMWAAHRDSEGAVTGWEERGPEWRGFSTGGAKVLFRFGAIHAPRLCVTEAAIDAMSLAALESNRRDSLYFSTGGGWAPATDAAIRLLAARKGMSVVAATDNNAQGDVYADRLEAIARDADCRFERHRPHHEDWNEDLCAQLRANSRRGAMS
;
A
#
# COMPACT_ATOMS: atom_id res chain seq x y z
N MET A 1 -9.40 -20.46 63.36
CA MET A 1 -9.93 -19.48 62.39
C MET A 1 -9.06 -19.51 61.12
N ARG A 2 -9.52 -20.18 60.06
CA ARG A 2 -8.82 -20.23 58.76
C ARG A 2 -9.42 -19.14 57.86
N GLN A 3 -8.61 -18.16 57.46
CA GLN A 3 -9.02 -17.15 56.48
C GLN A 3 -9.13 -17.79 55.09
N ARG A 4 -10.32 -17.71 54.48
CA ARG A 4 -10.54 -18.06 53.07
C ARG A 4 -10.02 -16.90 52.21
N LYS A 5 -9.01 -17.15 51.37
CA LYS A 5 -8.65 -16.25 50.26
C LYS A 5 -9.68 -16.43 49.14
N VAL A 6 -10.38 -15.35 48.79
CA VAL A 6 -11.22 -15.28 47.59
C VAL A 6 -10.30 -15.15 46.39
N GLN A 7 -10.34 -16.13 45.50
CA GLN A 7 -9.59 -16.14 44.25
C GLN A 7 -10.45 -15.44 43.18
N ILE A 8 -10.09 -14.20 42.82
CA ILE A 8 -10.71 -13.50 41.70
C ILE A 8 -10.06 -14.02 40.43
N CYS A 9 -10.78 -14.87 39.69
CA CYS A 9 -10.42 -15.25 38.33
C CYS A 9 -10.51 -14.02 37.41
N ARG A 10 -9.36 -13.42 37.08
CA ARG A 10 -9.25 -12.56 35.90
C ARG A 10 -9.05 -13.45 34.68
N LEU A 11 -10.09 -13.57 33.86
CA LEU A 11 -9.95 -14.10 32.50
C LEU A 11 -9.05 -13.14 31.68
N PRO A 12 -8.04 -13.62 30.96
CA PRO A 12 -7.35 -12.79 29.98
C PRO A 12 -8.29 -12.51 28.81
N ALA A 13 -8.46 -11.22 28.47
CA ALA A 13 -9.13 -10.83 27.24
C ALA A 13 -8.31 -11.34 26.05
N ALA A 14 -8.97 -12.04 25.13
CA ALA A 14 -8.37 -12.51 23.89
C ALA A 14 -7.86 -11.31 23.07
N PRO A 15 -6.65 -11.37 22.48
CA PRO A 15 -6.21 -10.34 21.54
C PRO A 15 -7.08 -10.43 20.27
N LEU A 16 -7.72 -9.32 19.92
CA LEU A 16 -8.41 -9.17 18.64
C LEU A 16 -7.41 -9.04 17.48
N PRO A 17 -7.79 -9.45 16.26
CA PRO A 17 -6.89 -9.52 15.10
C PRO A 17 -6.35 -8.14 14.69
N SER A 18 -5.08 -8.10 14.29
CA SER A 18 -4.43 -6.92 13.71
C SER A 18 -4.79 -6.79 12.23
N LEU A 19 -5.77 -5.94 11.92
CA LEU A 19 -6.03 -5.48 10.56
C LEU A 19 -5.96 -3.96 10.44
N LEU A 20 -5.18 -3.55 9.41
CA LEU A 20 -5.22 -2.27 8.70
C LEU A 20 -4.66 -1.02 9.42
N PHE A 21 -3.32 -0.96 9.51
CA PHE A 21 -2.60 0.30 9.34
C PHE A 21 -1.43 0.08 8.38
N ALA A 22 -1.69 0.26 7.09
CA ALA A 22 -0.66 0.57 6.12
C ALA A 22 -0.63 2.10 5.98
N ALA A 23 0.39 2.73 6.55
CA ALA A 23 0.71 4.13 6.25
C ALA A 23 1.39 4.19 4.87
N SER A 24 0.59 4.20 3.80
CA SER A 24 1.06 4.64 2.49
C SER A 24 0.97 6.16 2.42
N GLY A 25 2.13 6.80 2.38
CA GLY A 25 2.26 8.16 1.90
C GLY A 25 2.28 8.15 0.38
N GLU A 26 1.11 8.19 -0.24
CA GLU A 26 0.91 8.67 -1.61
C GLU A 26 -0.38 9.50 -1.56
N GLU A 27 -0.28 10.78 -1.96
CA GLU A 27 -1.46 11.54 -2.37
C GLU A 27 -2.09 10.79 -3.56
N PRO A 28 -3.40 10.54 -3.57
CA PRO A 28 -4.04 10.02 -4.76
C PRO A 28 -4.10 11.13 -5.80
N ALA A 29 -3.12 11.15 -6.72
CA ALA A 29 -3.23 11.83 -8.00
C ALA A 29 -4.25 11.08 -8.86
N GLY A 30 -5.50 11.42 -8.61
CA GLY A 30 -6.68 10.85 -9.21
C GLY A 30 -7.90 11.62 -8.71
N ALA A 31 -7.87 12.95 -8.87
CA ALA A 31 -9.05 13.80 -8.72
C ALA A 31 -10.03 13.54 -9.87
N GLY A 32 -10.49 12.29 -10.00
CA GLY A 32 -11.78 12.01 -10.57
C GLY A 32 -12.80 12.71 -9.69
N LYS A 33 -13.45 13.74 -10.24
CA LYS A 33 -14.58 14.41 -9.60
C LYS A 33 -15.50 13.34 -9.01
N TRP A 34 -15.58 13.28 -7.68
CA TRP A 34 -16.51 12.40 -6.97
C TRP A 34 -17.93 12.81 -7.36
N LYS A 35 -18.49 12.10 -8.34
CA LYS A 35 -19.86 12.31 -8.79
C LYS A 35 -20.78 11.63 -7.77
N TRP A 36 -21.33 12.42 -6.86
CA TRP A 36 -22.39 11.98 -5.97
C TRP A 36 -23.69 11.80 -6.76
N LYS A 37 -24.28 10.61 -6.68
CA LYS A 37 -25.71 10.44 -6.97
C LYS A 37 -26.48 11.18 -5.87
N GLN A 38 -26.85 12.43 -6.14
CA GLN A 38 -27.89 13.10 -5.36
C GLN A 38 -29.18 12.30 -5.50
N LYS A 39 -29.71 11.80 -4.39
CA LYS A 39 -31.15 11.57 -4.31
C LYS A 39 -31.79 12.96 -4.37
N GLU A 40 -32.53 13.24 -5.43
CA GLU A 40 -33.39 14.42 -5.54
C GLU A 40 -34.52 14.30 -4.51
N GLY A 41 -34.22 14.67 -3.27
CA GLY A 41 -35.19 14.81 -2.19
C GLY A 41 -35.26 16.27 -1.80
N ARG A 42 -36.35 16.94 -2.16
CA ARG A 42 -36.71 18.25 -1.59
C ARG A 42 -37.01 18.04 -0.11
N THR A 43 -36.31 18.74 0.76
CA THR A 43 -36.53 18.62 2.22
C THR A 43 -36.80 20.00 2.83
N GLN A 44 -37.94 20.12 3.49
CA GLN A 44 -38.36 21.30 4.26
C GLN A 44 -37.89 21.15 5.71
N CYS A 45 -37.34 22.22 6.29
CA CYS A 45 -37.02 22.32 7.72
C CYS A 45 -38.24 22.80 8.52
N ALA A 46 -38.29 22.50 9.82
CA ALA A 46 -39.37 22.92 10.73
C ALA A 46 -39.51 24.45 10.89
N SER A 47 -38.53 25.23 10.42
CA SER A 47 -38.51 26.70 10.39
C SER A 47 -38.91 27.30 9.01
N GLY A 48 -39.25 26.49 8.01
CA GLY A 48 -39.77 26.97 6.72
C GLY A 48 -38.79 27.76 5.83
N ARG A 49 -37.50 27.87 6.18
CA ARG A 49 -36.47 28.45 5.29
C ARG A 49 -35.91 27.41 4.33
N LYS A 50 -35.86 27.78 3.05
CA LYS A 50 -35.19 27.06 1.97
C LYS A 50 -33.69 27.35 2.10
N MET A 51 -32.91 26.39 2.58
CA MET A 51 -31.45 26.55 2.72
C MET A 51 -30.78 26.33 1.35
N GLU A 52 -29.87 27.22 0.98
CA GLU A 52 -29.14 27.11 -0.29
C GLU A 52 -28.01 26.09 -0.19
N LYS A 53 -27.67 25.42 -1.31
CA LYS A 53 -26.60 24.40 -1.36
C LYS A 53 -25.27 24.91 -0.79
N LYS A 54 -25.00 26.21 -0.94
CA LYS A 54 -23.82 26.89 -0.44
C LYS A 54 -23.78 26.94 1.09
N GLU A 55 -24.91 27.18 1.73
CA GLU A 55 -24.99 27.24 3.21
C GLU A 55 -24.72 25.86 3.83
N LEU A 56 -25.11 24.78 3.14
CA LEU A 56 -24.83 23.41 3.58
C LEU A 56 -23.34 23.05 3.45
N GLU A 57 -22.70 23.47 2.36
CA GLU A 57 -21.26 23.30 2.16
C GLU A 57 -20.46 24.12 3.19
N ASP A 58 -20.89 25.36 3.47
CA ASP A 58 -20.28 26.22 4.49
C ASP A 58 -20.38 25.61 5.90
N LEU A 59 -21.53 25.00 6.26
CA LEU A 59 -21.70 24.30 7.53
C LEU A 59 -20.80 23.07 7.64
N ARG A 60 -20.68 22.30 6.56
CA ARG A 60 -19.81 21.10 6.50
C ARG A 60 -18.34 21.45 6.69
N ASP A 61 -17.90 22.58 6.16
CA ASP A 61 -16.50 23.00 6.26
C ASP A 61 -16.17 23.60 7.62
N ARG A 62 -17.16 24.20 8.31
CA ARG A 62 -16.98 24.82 9.63
C ARG A 62 -17.04 23.83 10.80
N VAL A 63 -17.82 22.75 10.70
CA VAL A 63 -18.03 21.82 11.82
C VAL A 63 -17.25 20.52 11.63
N GLN A 64 -16.35 20.24 12.57
CA GLN A 64 -15.55 19.03 12.57
C GLN A 64 -16.32 17.84 13.16
N CYS A 65 -16.09 16.63 12.65
CA CYS A 65 -16.68 15.40 13.20
C CYS A 65 -16.33 15.20 14.70
N ALA A 66 -15.15 15.68 15.10
CA ALA A 66 -14.71 15.66 16.50
C ALA A 66 -15.66 16.44 17.44
N ALA A 67 -16.26 17.54 16.99
CA ALA A 67 -17.20 18.34 17.78
C ALA A 67 -18.46 17.53 18.13
N VAL A 68 -18.98 16.77 17.16
CA VAL A 68 -20.13 15.89 17.34
C VAL A 68 -19.79 14.76 18.33
N LEU A 69 -18.64 14.12 18.16
CA LEU A 69 -18.20 13.00 18.99
C LEU A 69 -17.97 13.41 20.44
N GLU A 70 -17.32 14.56 20.68
CA GLU A 70 -17.10 15.08 22.03
C GLU A 70 -18.42 15.43 22.74
N LYS A 71 -19.37 16.05 22.03
CA LYS A 71 -20.71 16.33 22.58
C LYS A 71 -21.48 15.04 22.89
N ALA A 72 -21.29 14.00 22.08
CA ALA A 72 -21.84 12.66 22.31
C ALA A 72 -21.09 11.86 23.40
N GLY A 73 -20.08 12.45 24.06
CA GLY A 73 -19.37 11.82 25.17
C GLY A 73 -18.29 10.82 24.74
N PHE A 74 -17.88 10.82 23.47
CA PHE A 74 -16.73 10.04 23.03
C PHE A 74 -15.43 10.70 23.48
N ALA A 75 -14.48 9.87 23.90
CA ALA A 75 -13.12 10.28 24.25
C ALA A 75 -12.13 9.85 23.17
N ILE A 76 -11.10 10.67 22.96
CA ILE A 76 -10.01 10.34 22.04
C ILE A 76 -9.16 9.21 22.64
N ASP A 77 -8.98 8.13 21.87
CA ASP A 77 -7.99 7.09 22.15
C ASP A 77 -6.65 7.48 21.52
N LEU A 78 -5.88 8.31 22.22
CA LEU A 78 -4.58 8.78 21.74
C LEU A 78 -3.58 7.64 21.48
N LYS A 79 -3.71 6.51 22.18
CA LYS A 79 -2.76 5.38 22.05
C LYS A 79 -2.93 4.64 20.73
N GLU A 80 -4.16 4.56 20.24
CA GLU A 80 -4.47 3.87 18.99
C GLU A 80 -4.78 4.80 17.81
N SER A 81 -4.68 6.12 18.04
CA SER A 81 -4.84 7.15 17.00
C SER A 81 -3.52 7.42 16.27
N THR A 82 -3.65 7.95 15.05
CA THR A 82 -2.54 8.52 14.27
C THR A 82 -2.88 9.96 13.88
N ARG A 83 -1.89 10.75 13.45
CA ARG A 83 -2.14 12.14 13.01
C ARG A 83 -3.16 12.27 11.87
N ARG A 84 -3.30 11.23 11.03
CA ARG A 84 -4.23 11.22 9.87
C ARG A 84 -5.55 10.52 10.14
N ALA A 85 -5.64 9.76 11.23
CA ALA A 85 -6.82 9.00 11.62
C ALA A 85 -6.95 8.98 13.15
N VAL A 86 -7.87 9.77 13.67
CA VAL A 86 -8.10 9.95 15.11
C VAL A 86 -9.24 9.02 15.53
N LYS A 87 -8.97 8.14 16.49
CA LYS A 87 -9.94 7.18 17.02
C LYS A 87 -10.65 7.75 18.24
N PHE A 88 -11.97 7.69 18.22
CA PHE A 88 -12.85 8.08 19.30
C PHE A 88 -13.53 6.82 19.86
N ARG A 89 -13.64 6.71 21.19
CA ARG A 89 -14.29 5.61 21.88
C ARG A 89 -15.35 6.16 22.85
N GLY A 90 -16.53 5.56 22.84
CA GLY A 90 -17.65 5.98 23.70
C GLY A 90 -18.75 4.93 23.67
N GLY A 91 -19.32 4.60 24.83
CA GLY A 91 -20.47 3.68 24.92
C GLY A 91 -20.26 2.28 24.32
N GLY A 92 -19.01 1.81 24.18
CA GLY A 92 -18.68 0.54 23.52
C GLY A 92 -18.49 0.61 21.99
N ALA A 93 -18.73 1.77 21.38
CA ALA A 93 -18.49 2.05 19.97
C ALA A 93 -17.10 2.66 19.73
N ILE A 94 -16.62 2.51 18.50
CA ILE A 94 -15.38 3.12 18.01
C ILE A 94 -15.74 3.90 16.75
N ILE A 95 -15.36 5.17 16.67
CA ILE A 95 -15.51 5.97 15.45
C ILE A 95 -14.13 6.50 15.06
N ILE A 96 -13.76 6.35 13.79
CA ILE A 96 -12.46 6.80 13.28
C ILE A 96 -12.67 8.02 12.39
N VAL A 97 -12.11 9.15 12.81
CA VAL A 97 -12.17 10.43 12.09
C VAL A 97 -10.94 10.58 11.20
N ILE A 98 -11.18 10.91 9.93
CA ILE A 98 -10.20 11.00 8.84
C ILE A 98 -10.40 12.29 8.04
N HIS A 99 -9.57 12.53 7.01
CA HIS A 99 -9.65 13.70 6.14
C HIS A 99 -9.66 15.03 6.90
N GLU A 100 -8.70 15.18 7.82
CA GLU A 100 -8.55 16.40 8.64
C GLU A 100 -9.82 16.75 9.42
N GLY A 101 -10.57 15.74 9.87
CA GLY A 101 -11.77 15.92 10.68
C GLY A 101 -13.08 16.04 9.91
N ARG A 102 -13.03 16.00 8.56
CA ARG A 102 -14.19 16.15 7.68
C ARG A 102 -14.93 14.85 7.37
N GLY A 103 -14.32 13.70 7.63
CA GLY A 103 -14.94 12.40 7.36
C GLY A 103 -14.77 11.43 8.51
N TRP A 104 -15.63 10.42 8.57
CA TRP A 104 -15.57 9.36 9.57
C TRP A 104 -16.02 8.01 9.02
N PHE A 105 -15.65 6.94 9.72
CA PHE A 105 -16.23 5.61 9.54
C PHE A 105 -16.26 4.82 10.86
N ASP A 106 -17.19 3.88 10.97
CA ASP A 106 -17.27 2.88 12.03
C ASP A 106 -16.52 1.60 11.58
N PRO A 107 -15.46 1.15 12.28
CA PRO A 107 -14.73 -0.06 11.90
C PRO A 107 -15.50 -1.36 12.17
N LEU A 108 -16.63 -1.31 12.86
CA LEU A 108 -17.48 -2.47 13.17
C LEU A 108 -18.71 -2.58 12.27
N SER A 109 -18.89 -1.65 11.32
CA SER A 109 -19.97 -1.66 10.33
C SER A 109 -19.54 -1.01 9.01
N ASP A 110 -20.44 -0.95 8.03
CA ASP A 110 -20.19 -0.22 6.77
C ASP A 110 -20.52 1.28 6.86
N ALA A 111 -20.85 1.78 8.06
CA ALA A 111 -21.27 3.16 8.26
C ALA A 111 -20.08 4.13 8.11
N LYS A 112 -20.28 5.17 7.30
CA LYS A 112 -19.31 6.23 7.02
C LYS A 112 -20.01 7.46 6.47
N GLY A 113 -19.38 8.61 6.58
CA GLY A 113 -19.95 9.84 6.03
C GLY A 113 -19.20 11.09 6.42
N ASP A 114 -19.89 12.21 6.27
CA ASP A 114 -19.49 13.52 6.77
C ASP A 114 -20.14 13.80 8.14
N VAL A 115 -20.02 15.04 8.60
CA VAL A 115 -20.55 15.48 9.90
C VAL A 115 -22.07 15.30 10.04
N PHE A 116 -22.85 15.43 8.97
CA PHE A 116 -24.30 15.21 9.01
C PHE A 116 -24.62 13.72 9.14
N GLY A 117 -23.96 12.89 8.31
CA GLY A 117 -24.10 11.44 8.40
C GLY A 117 -23.67 10.90 9.77
N LEU A 118 -22.73 11.57 10.44
CA LEU A 118 -22.31 11.21 11.79
C LEU A 118 -23.43 11.42 12.81
N VAL A 119 -24.12 12.56 12.75
CA VAL A 119 -25.24 12.86 13.66
C VAL A 119 -26.41 11.90 13.39
N GLU A 120 -26.76 11.68 12.11
CA GLU A 120 -27.78 10.69 11.75
C GLU A 120 -27.43 9.29 12.30
N HIS A 121 -26.15 8.91 12.25
CA HIS A 121 -25.69 7.61 12.74
C HIS A 121 -25.72 7.49 14.27
N LEU A 122 -25.28 8.51 15.00
CA LEU A 122 -25.19 8.49 16.47
C LEU A 122 -26.57 8.69 17.13
N ASP A 123 -27.34 9.66 16.65
CA ASP A 123 -28.60 10.05 17.28
C ASP A 123 -29.82 9.33 16.66
N ARG A 124 -29.63 8.62 15.54
CA ARG A 124 -30.70 7.95 14.76
C ARG A 124 -31.83 8.90 14.34
N VAL A 125 -31.47 10.14 14.07
CA VAL A 125 -32.38 11.22 13.65
C VAL A 125 -32.35 11.41 12.13
N PRO A 126 -33.43 11.93 11.52
CA PRO A 126 -33.44 12.29 10.12
C PRO A 126 -32.55 13.53 9.84
N PHE A 127 -32.08 13.66 8.59
CA PHE A 127 -31.22 14.75 8.11
C PHE A 127 -31.59 16.17 8.57
N VAL A 128 -32.89 16.49 8.62
CA VAL A 128 -33.37 17.82 9.02
C VAL A 128 -33.01 18.12 10.47
N GLU A 129 -33.14 17.14 11.36
CA GLU A 129 -32.77 17.29 12.77
C GLU A 129 -31.23 17.25 12.92
N ALA A 130 -30.55 16.44 12.10
CA ALA A 130 -29.09 16.44 12.05
C ALA A 130 -28.51 17.81 11.65
N LEU A 131 -29.18 18.54 10.76
CA LEU A 131 -28.79 19.89 10.34
C LEU A 131 -28.83 20.88 11.51
N ASP A 132 -29.90 20.87 12.30
CA ASP A 132 -30.05 21.74 13.47
C ASP A 132 -29.00 21.41 14.55
N HIS A 133 -28.69 20.12 14.72
CA HIS A 133 -27.63 19.65 15.62
C HIS A 133 -26.24 20.13 15.18
N VAL A 134 -25.91 20.03 13.89
CA VAL A 134 -24.62 20.51 13.34
C VAL A 134 -24.55 22.04 13.40
N ALA A 135 -25.63 22.75 13.08
CA ALA A 135 -25.68 24.22 13.18
C ALA A 135 -25.43 24.70 14.62
N SER A 136 -25.87 23.95 15.63
CA SER A 136 -25.58 24.26 17.04
C SER A 136 -24.11 24.10 17.45
N LEU A 137 -23.27 23.51 16.59
CA LEU A 137 -21.86 23.21 16.87
C LEU A 137 -20.89 24.11 16.10
N VAL A 138 -21.38 25.11 15.38
CA VAL A 138 -20.56 26.00 14.53
C VAL A 138 -19.48 26.75 15.30
N ASP A 139 -19.72 27.09 16.56
CA ASP A 139 -18.75 27.77 17.44
C ASP A 139 -18.08 26.80 18.45
N PHE A 140 -18.34 25.50 18.32
CA PHE A 140 -17.73 24.49 19.18
C PHE A 140 -16.34 24.14 18.66
N VAL A 141 -15.31 24.48 19.44
CA VAL A 141 -13.93 24.09 19.15
C VAL A 141 -13.66 22.76 19.85
N PRO A 142 -13.53 21.64 19.12
CA PRO A 142 -13.19 20.35 19.72
C PRO A 142 -11.78 20.41 20.32
N LYS A 143 -11.53 19.57 21.31
CA LYS A 143 -10.20 19.46 21.92
C LYS A 143 -9.22 18.92 20.90
N GLU A 144 -8.27 19.74 20.51
CA GLU A 144 -7.15 19.26 19.70
C GLU A 144 -6.36 18.21 20.49
N PRO A 145 -6.06 17.05 19.89
CA PRO A 145 -5.25 16.04 20.56
C PRO A 145 -3.85 16.61 20.81
N VAL A 146 -3.53 16.84 22.08
CA VAL A 146 -2.17 17.19 22.50
C VAL A 146 -1.31 15.92 22.38
N TRP A 147 -0.54 15.83 21.30
CA TRP A 147 0.36 14.70 21.06
C TRP A 147 1.56 14.76 22.01
N THR A 148 1.37 14.35 23.27
CA THR A 148 2.47 14.10 24.21
C THR A 148 3.09 12.75 23.91
N HIS A 149 3.81 12.64 22.80
CA HIS A 149 4.96 11.75 22.82
C HIS A 149 6.10 12.54 23.42
N ALA A 150 6.67 12.04 24.53
CA ALA A 150 8.06 12.35 24.82
C ALA A 150 8.79 12.23 23.50
N ALA A 151 9.55 13.25 23.13
CA ALA A 151 10.56 13.08 22.11
C ALA A 151 11.39 11.89 22.59
N ARG A 152 11.08 10.68 22.10
CA ARG A 152 12.14 9.74 21.83
C ARG A 152 13.11 10.60 21.06
N GLU A 153 14.34 10.71 21.57
CA GLU A 153 15.46 11.05 20.71
C GLU A 153 15.14 10.40 19.38
N ILE A 154 14.96 11.23 18.36
CA ILE A 154 14.84 10.72 17.02
C ILE A 154 16.24 10.18 16.77
N ASP A 155 16.49 8.94 17.19
CA ASP A 155 17.35 8.05 16.43
C ASP A 155 16.81 8.21 15.02
N LEU A 156 17.51 9.04 14.23
CA LEU A 156 17.23 9.16 12.81
C LEU A 156 17.08 7.72 12.34
N PRO A 157 15.89 7.31 11.85
CA PRO A 157 15.69 5.92 11.49
C PRO A 157 16.83 5.55 10.56
N ALA A 158 17.58 4.51 10.95
CA ALA A 158 18.76 4.04 10.25
C ALA A 158 18.56 4.20 8.73
N GLY A 159 19.53 4.81 8.05
CA GLY A 159 19.43 5.10 6.63
C GLY A 159 19.00 3.84 5.85
N VAL A 160 18.33 4.01 4.71
CA VAL A 160 17.80 2.87 3.92
C VAL A 160 18.88 1.80 3.70
N SER A 161 20.08 2.21 3.31
CA SER A 161 21.25 1.32 3.16
C SER A 161 21.62 0.57 4.43
N GLU A 162 21.58 1.22 5.60
CA GLU A 162 21.90 0.57 6.88
C GLU A 162 20.83 -0.45 7.28
N ARG A 163 19.55 -0.16 7.06
CA ARG A 163 18.48 -1.13 7.31
C ARG A 163 18.57 -2.32 6.36
N TRP A 164 18.96 -2.09 5.10
CA TRP A 164 19.22 -3.15 4.14
C TRP A 164 20.36 -4.05 4.61
N THR A 165 21.51 -3.48 4.98
CA THR A 165 22.70 -4.25 5.37
C THR A 165 22.50 -5.08 6.63
N LYS A 166 21.63 -4.65 7.56
CA LYS A 166 21.27 -5.39 8.78
C LYS A 166 20.42 -6.64 8.52
N ARG A 167 19.75 -6.76 7.37
CA ARG A 167 18.94 -7.95 7.06
C ARG A 167 19.78 -9.09 6.53
N ARG A 168 19.36 -10.32 6.83
CA ARG A 168 20.05 -11.52 6.34
C ARG A 168 19.70 -11.78 4.87
N LYS A 169 20.60 -12.46 4.16
CA LYS A 169 20.29 -13.07 2.87
C LYS A 169 19.51 -14.38 3.12
N PRO A 170 18.45 -14.69 2.35
CA PRO A 170 17.81 -16.00 2.43
C PRO A 170 18.81 -17.14 2.25
N TRP A 171 18.63 -18.23 3.00
CA TRP A 171 19.40 -19.47 2.84
C TRP A 171 18.46 -20.67 2.65
N PRO A 172 18.93 -21.78 2.04
CA PRO A 172 18.14 -23.01 1.95
C PRO A 172 17.62 -23.43 3.33
N GLY A 173 16.31 -23.40 3.50
CA GLY A 173 15.63 -23.71 4.76
C GLY A 173 15.04 -22.52 5.51
N SER A 174 15.42 -21.28 5.18
CA SER A 174 14.73 -20.07 5.68
C SER A 174 13.29 -19.95 5.17
N MET A 175 12.44 -19.21 5.88
CA MET A 175 11.06 -18.97 5.45
C MET A 175 11.00 -18.25 4.10
N THR A 176 11.82 -17.21 3.91
CA THR A 176 11.87 -16.45 2.65
C THR A 176 12.33 -17.32 1.48
N TRP A 177 13.29 -18.23 1.70
CA TRP A 177 13.71 -19.17 0.67
C TRP A 177 12.59 -20.14 0.27
N ARG A 178 11.88 -20.71 1.25
CA ARG A 178 10.73 -21.59 0.98
C ARG A 178 9.61 -20.83 0.28
N TYR A 179 9.32 -19.60 0.71
CA TYR A 179 8.36 -18.74 0.02
C TYR A 179 8.72 -18.56 -1.47
N LEU A 180 9.99 -18.22 -1.77
CA LEU A 180 10.41 -18.01 -3.15
C LEU A 180 10.42 -19.31 -3.98
N ARG A 181 10.90 -20.40 -3.41
CA ARG A 181 11.07 -21.67 -4.13
C ARG A 181 9.76 -22.47 -4.22
N ASP A 182 9.06 -22.61 -3.11
CA ASP A 182 7.94 -23.55 -2.96
C ASP A 182 6.61 -22.88 -3.34
N GLU A 183 6.37 -21.65 -2.88
CA GLU A 183 5.11 -20.93 -3.17
C GLU A 183 5.18 -20.15 -4.48
N ARG A 184 6.31 -19.47 -4.73
CA ARG A 184 6.53 -18.63 -5.93
C ARG A 184 7.22 -19.37 -7.06
N CYS A 185 7.53 -20.65 -6.88
CA CYS A 185 8.10 -21.52 -7.90
C CYS A 185 9.42 -21.01 -8.53
N VAL A 186 10.13 -20.08 -7.88
CA VAL A 186 11.37 -19.51 -8.44
C VAL A 186 12.49 -20.55 -8.34
N PRO A 187 13.16 -20.92 -9.45
CA PRO A 187 14.23 -21.91 -9.42
C PRO A 187 15.39 -21.51 -8.50
N GLU A 188 15.98 -22.49 -7.81
CA GLU A 188 17.09 -22.22 -6.90
C GLU A 188 18.26 -21.50 -7.58
N ALA A 189 18.52 -21.79 -8.86
CA ALA A 189 19.56 -21.11 -9.63
C ALA A 189 19.32 -19.59 -9.75
N THR A 190 18.07 -19.19 -9.97
CA THR A 190 17.65 -17.78 -10.06
C THR A 190 17.70 -17.12 -8.68
N ILE A 191 17.23 -17.79 -7.63
CA ILE A 191 17.36 -17.28 -6.25
C ILE A 191 18.84 -17.06 -5.91
N ARG A 192 19.70 -18.06 -6.15
CA ARG A 192 21.15 -17.94 -5.89
C ARG A 192 21.79 -16.81 -6.69
N ALA A 193 21.37 -16.59 -7.94
CA ALA A 193 21.84 -15.46 -8.74
C ALA A 193 21.47 -14.12 -8.08
N ALA A 194 20.23 -13.97 -7.60
CA ALA A 194 19.80 -12.75 -6.94
C ALA A 194 20.59 -12.50 -5.64
N LEU A 195 20.88 -13.54 -4.87
CA LEU A 195 21.67 -13.46 -3.63
C LEU A 195 23.14 -13.08 -3.88
N ARG A 196 23.74 -13.59 -4.96
CA ARG A 196 25.12 -13.23 -5.36
C ARG A 196 25.26 -11.73 -5.59
N HIS A 197 24.25 -11.11 -6.20
CA HIS A 197 24.24 -9.68 -6.48
C HIS A 197 23.66 -8.82 -5.35
N ASP A 198 23.37 -9.43 -4.18
CA ASP A 198 22.72 -8.77 -3.04
C ASP A 198 21.43 -8.04 -3.42
N LEU A 199 20.60 -8.69 -4.25
CA LEU A 199 19.33 -8.12 -4.73
C LEU A 199 18.16 -8.48 -3.82
N VAL A 200 18.29 -9.56 -3.04
CA VAL A 200 17.22 -10.10 -2.21
C VAL A 200 17.69 -10.33 -0.78
N ARG A 201 16.89 -9.89 0.19
CA ARG A 201 17.10 -10.11 1.63
C ARG A 201 15.82 -10.60 2.31
N GLU A 202 15.97 -11.11 3.53
CA GLU A 202 14.86 -11.54 4.36
C GLU A 202 14.18 -10.35 5.04
N GLY A 203 12.86 -10.35 4.95
CA GLY A 203 11.99 -9.47 5.69
C GLY A 203 11.19 -10.19 6.79
N PRO A 204 10.37 -9.45 7.54
CA PRO A 204 9.53 -10.01 8.59
C PRO A 204 8.59 -11.10 8.07
N ARG A 205 8.28 -12.09 8.91
CA ARG A 205 7.26 -13.13 8.61
C ARG A 205 7.49 -13.88 7.29
N GLY A 206 8.75 -14.08 6.89
CA GLY A 206 9.10 -14.82 5.67
C GLY A 206 8.91 -14.04 4.37
N SER A 207 8.67 -12.72 4.45
CA SER A 207 8.62 -11.88 3.26
C SER A 207 10.01 -11.74 2.61
N MET A 208 10.03 -11.66 1.29
CA MET A 208 11.17 -11.21 0.51
C MET A 208 11.27 -9.68 0.51
N TRP A 209 12.48 -9.15 0.65
CA TRP A 209 12.83 -7.77 0.33
C TRP A 209 13.66 -7.73 -0.95
N ALA A 210 13.24 -6.97 -1.96
CA ALA A 210 13.94 -6.84 -3.25
C ALA A 210 14.48 -5.42 -3.45
N ALA A 211 15.80 -5.25 -3.55
CA ALA A 211 16.45 -3.95 -3.54
C ALA A 211 16.21 -3.13 -4.82
N HIS A 212 15.77 -1.89 -4.65
CA HIS A 212 15.87 -0.84 -5.67
C HIS A 212 17.21 -0.13 -5.52
N ARG A 213 17.84 0.18 -6.66
CA ARG A 213 19.14 0.86 -6.70
C ARG A 213 19.15 2.04 -7.67
N ASP A 214 19.92 3.06 -7.34
CA ASP A 214 20.21 4.19 -8.22
C ASP A 214 21.25 3.84 -9.31
N SER A 215 21.69 4.83 -10.07
CA SER A 215 22.71 4.67 -11.12
C SER A 215 24.10 4.33 -10.57
N GLU A 216 24.38 4.67 -9.31
CA GLU A 216 25.65 4.40 -8.62
C GLU A 216 25.66 3.01 -7.96
N GLY A 217 24.48 2.37 -7.91
CA GLY A 217 24.30 1.03 -7.35
C GLY A 217 24.01 1.02 -5.85
N ALA A 218 23.79 2.19 -5.24
CA ALA A 218 23.39 2.28 -3.85
C ALA A 218 21.92 1.90 -3.68
N VAL A 219 21.58 1.29 -2.53
CA VAL A 219 20.21 0.85 -2.24
C VAL A 219 19.37 2.05 -1.85
N THR A 220 18.38 2.38 -2.68
CA THR A 220 17.47 3.52 -2.46
C THR A 220 16.19 3.12 -1.74
N GLY A 221 15.85 1.83 -1.77
CA GLY A 221 14.64 1.27 -1.17
C GLY A 221 14.53 -0.21 -1.49
N TRP A 222 13.43 -0.84 -1.10
CA TRP A 222 13.12 -2.21 -1.51
C TRP A 222 11.62 -2.46 -1.60
N GLU A 223 11.25 -3.36 -2.49
CA GLU A 223 9.92 -3.96 -2.54
C GLU A 223 9.81 -5.02 -1.44
N GLU A 224 8.66 -5.08 -0.78
CA GLU A 224 8.36 -6.12 0.20
C GLU A 224 7.26 -7.03 -0.34
N ARG A 225 7.52 -8.33 -0.38
CA ARG A 225 6.57 -9.32 -0.89
C ARG A 225 6.64 -10.60 -0.07
N GLY A 226 5.55 -10.95 0.60
CA GLY A 226 5.39 -12.19 1.36
C GLY A 226 4.07 -12.88 1.04
N PRO A 227 3.74 -13.97 1.76
CA PRO A 227 2.47 -14.68 1.57
C PRO A 227 1.25 -13.77 1.78
N GLU A 228 1.29 -12.95 2.83
CA GLU A 228 0.18 -12.08 3.26
C GLU A 228 0.54 -10.58 3.21
N TRP A 229 1.69 -10.24 2.66
CA TRP A 229 2.24 -8.88 2.73
C TRP A 229 2.73 -8.38 1.38
N ARG A 230 2.40 -7.13 1.06
CA ARG A 230 2.95 -6.35 -0.05
C ARG A 230 3.25 -4.95 0.45
N GLY A 231 4.38 -4.38 0.07
CA GLY A 231 4.71 -3.02 0.44
C GLY A 231 5.98 -2.51 -0.25
N PHE A 232 6.38 -1.31 0.14
CA PHE A 232 7.65 -0.72 -0.22
C PHE A 232 8.30 -0.14 1.04
N SER A 233 9.62 -0.13 1.09
CA SER A 233 10.39 0.34 2.25
C SER A 233 10.00 1.76 2.66
N THR A 234 9.62 1.95 3.92
CA THR A 234 9.36 3.29 4.49
C THR A 234 10.58 4.19 4.35
N GLY A 235 10.39 5.40 3.82
CA GLY A 235 11.48 6.37 3.62
C GLY A 235 12.46 6.00 2.51
N GLY A 236 12.18 4.97 1.70
CA GLY A 236 12.97 4.65 0.51
C GLY A 236 12.36 5.22 -0.77
N ALA A 237 13.17 5.28 -1.83
CA ALA A 237 12.76 5.71 -3.16
C ALA A 237 12.64 4.52 -4.13
N LYS A 238 11.49 4.44 -4.81
CA LYS A 238 11.21 3.50 -5.91
C LYS A 238 12.00 3.94 -7.14
N VAL A 239 13.20 3.37 -7.33
CA VAL A 239 13.99 3.53 -8.56
C VAL A 239 13.76 2.33 -9.46
N LEU A 240 14.63 1.32 -9.42
CA LEU A 240 14.45 0.04 -10.12
C LEU A 240 15.13 -1.09 -9.35
N PHE A 241 14.44 -2.22 -9.21
CA PHE A 241 15.11 -3.50 -9.01
C PHE A 241 15.75 -3.95 -10.33
N ARG A 242 16.93 -4.59 -10.28
CA ARG A 242 17.70 -4.98 -11.48
C ARG A 242 18.28 -6.37 -11.31
N PHE A 243 17.84 -7.33 -12.11
CA PHE A 243 18.31 -8.71 -12.10
C PHE A 243 18.84 -9.11 -13.48
N GLY A 244 20.06 -9.64 -13.55
CA GLY A 244 20.70 -10.04 -14.81
C GLY A 244 22.02 -9.31 -15.07
N ALA A 245 22.48 -9.33 -16.32
CA ALA A 245 23.74 -8.70 -16.70
C ALA A 245 23.59 -7.17 -16.79
N ILE A 246 24.37 -6.41 -16.02
CA ILE A 246 24.24 -4.94 -15.88
C ILE A 246 24.39 -4.19 -17.22
N HIS A 247 25.11 -4.77 -18.18
CA HIS A 247 25.36 -4.19 -19.50
C HIS A 247 24.60 -4.87 -20.63
N ALA A 248 23.59 -5.69 -20.30
CA ALA A 248 22.73 -6.30 -21.30
C ALA A 248 21.98 -5.23 -22.12
N PRO A 249 21.92 -5.38 -23.45
CA PRO A 249 21.23 -4.43 -24.32
C PRO A 249 19.70 -4.53 -24.22
N ARG A 250 19.14 -5.66 -23.76
CA ARG A 250 17.70 -5.87 -23.65
C ARG A 250 17.20 -5.55 -22.24
N LEU A 251 16.38 -4.50 -22.13
CA LEU A 251 15.81 -3.99 -20.89
C LEU A 251 14.37 -4.50 -20.73
N CYS A 252 14.16 -5.57 -19.98
CA CYS A 252 12.84 -6.14 -19.73
C CYS A 252 12.22 -5.51 -18.50
N VAL A 253 11.13 -4.76 -18.64
CA VAL A 253 10.50 -4.05 -17.53
C VAL A 253 9.22 -4.77 -17.09
N THR A 254 9.19 -5.23 -15.84
CA THR A 254 8.04 -5.85 -15.17
C THR A 254 7.53 -4.98 -14.01
N GLU A 255 6.41 -5.38 -13.42
CA GLU A 255 5.79 -4.63 -12.32
C GLU A 255 6.33 -4.99 -10.94
N ALA A 256 6.67 -6.27 -10.71
CA ALA A 256 7.26 -6.71 -9.44
C ALA A 256 8.57 -7.49 -9.63
N ALA A 257 9.41 -7.50 -8.60
CA ALA A 257 10.72 -8.16 -8.62
C ALA A 257 10.60 -9.68 -8.79
N ILE A 258 9.51 -10.28 -8.28
CA ILE A 258 9.23 -11.70 -8.51
C ILE A 258 8.98 -11.96 -9.99
N ASP A 259 8.21 -11.11 -10.67
CA ASP A 259 7.96 -11.24 -12.12
C ASP A 259 9.23 -11.07 -12.94
N ALA A 260 10.10 -10.13 -12.56
CA ALA A 260 11.42 -9.97 -13.20
C ALA A 260 12.26 -11.24 -13.07
N MET A 261 12.29 -11.85 -11.87
CA MET A 261 13.00 -13.11 -11.63
C MET A 261 12.34 -14.30 -12.32
N SER A 262 11.00 -14.31 -12.42
CA SER A 262 10.23 -15.35 -13.07
C SER A 262 10.38 -15.33 -14.59
N LEU A 263 10.30 -14.16 -15.21
CA LEU A 263 10.59 -13.98 -16.63
C LEU A 263 12.02 -14.39 -16.95
N ALA A 264 13.00 -13.98 -16.13
CA ALA A 264 14.37 -14.42 -16.31
C ALA A 264 14.52 -15.94 -16.23
N ALA A 265 13.82 -16.60 -15.32
CA ALA A 265 13.81 -18.06 -15.23
C ALA A 265 13.18 -18.73 -16.47
N LEU A 266 12.03 -18.21 -16.93
CA LEU A 266 11.34 -18.69 -18.15
C LEU A 266 12.22 -18.55 -19.39
N GLU A 267 13.00 -17.48 -19.47
CA GLU A 267 13.95 -17.24 -20.56
C GLU A 267 15.33 -17.91 -20.32
N SER A 268 15.46 -18.80 -19.33
CA SER A 268 16.71 -19.51 -19.01
C SER A 268 17.90 -18.58 -18.66
N ASN A 269 17.61 -17.47 -17.99
CA ASN A 269 18.56 -16.44 -17.54
C ASN A 269 19.45 -15.94 -18.69
N ARG A 270 18.84 -15.49 -19.79
CA ARG A 270 19.56 -14.98 -20.96
C ARG A 270 20.62 -13.94 -20.56
N ARG A 271 21.80 -14.03 -21.15
CA ARG A 271 22.93 -13.13 -20.87
C ARG A 271 22.79 -11.76 -21.52
N ASP A 272 21.93 -11.64 -22.52
CA ASP A 272 21.67 -10.41 -23.27
C ASP A 272 20.56 -9.56 -22.65
N SER A 273 20.00 -9.97 -21.51
CA SER A 273 18.82 -9.33 -20.90
C SER A 273 19.08 -8.90 -19.45
N LEU A 274 18.55 -7.73 -19.12
CA LEU A 274 18.47 -7.17 -17.78
C LEU A 274 16.99 -6.98 -17.44
N TYR A 275 16.55 -7.65 -16.38
CA TYR A 275 15.17 -7.68 -15.94
C TYR A 275 14.97 -6.67 -14.81
N PHE A 276 14.00 -5.79 -14.97
CA PHE A 276 13.70 -4.70 -14.07
C PHE A 276 12.35 -4.89 -13.43
N SER A 277 12.21 -4.39 -12.21
CA SER A 277 10.90 -4.16 -11.61
C SER A 277 10.72 -2.70 -11.21
N THR A 278 9.51 -2.21 -11.44
CA THR A 278 9.05 -0.87 -11.05
C THR A 278 8.55 -0.80 -9.61
N GLY A 279 8.28 -1.94 -8.96
CA GLY A 279 7.80 -2.00 -7.57
C GLY A 279 6.29 -1.78 -7.43
N GLY A 280 5.51 -2.16 -8.45
CA GLY A 280 4.06 -2.14 -8.48
C GLY A 280 3.42 -0.78 -8.79
N GLY A 281 4.23 0.22 -9.11
CA GLY A 281 3.79 1.59 -9.35
C GLY A 281 4.76 2.34 -10.24
N TRP A 282 4.30 3.43 -10.85
CA TRP A 282 5.11 4.24 -11.76
C TRP A 282 5.57 5.53 -11.09
N ALA A 283 6.68 5.48 -10.36
CA ALA A 283 7.24 6.65 -9.69
C ALA A 283 8.05 7.53 -10.66
N PRO A 284 8.15 8.86 -10.43
CA PRO A 284 8.98 9.74 -11.27
C PRO A 284 10.45 9.31 -11.36
N ALA A 285 11.00 8.77 -10.27
CA ALA A 285 12.38 8.25 -10.25
C ALA A 285 12.54 6.96 -11.08
N THR A 286 11.51 6.11 -11.12
CA THR A 286 11.45 4.93 -11.99
C THR A 286 11.45 5.34 -13.46
N ASP A 287 10.59 6.30 -13.83
CA ASP A 287 10.49 6.84 -15.19
C ASP A 287 11.84 7.41 -15.67
N ALA A 288 12.44 8.29 -14.86
CA ALA A 288 13.74 8.89 -15.13
C ALA A 288 14.86 7.84 -15.29
N ALA A 289 14.86 6.80 -14.44
CA ALA A 289 15.84 5.72 -14.54
C ALA A 289 15.69 4.90 -15.82
N ILE A 290 14.47 4.58 -16.24
CA ILE A 290 14.20 3.85 -17.48
C ILE A 290 14.61 4.70 -18.68
N ARG A 291 14.26 5.99 -18.72
CA ARG A 291 14.69 6.92 -19.80
C ARG A 291 16.20 7.00 -19.92
N LEU A 292 16.92 7.12 -18.80
CA LEU A 292 18.38 7.16 -18.78
C LEU A 292 19.00 5.87 -19.32
N LEU A 293 18.40 4.71 -19.01
CA LEU A 293 18.85 3.43 -19.52
C LEU A 293 18.56 3.29 -21.02
N ALA A 294 17.35 3.63 -21.46
CA ALA A 294 16.91 3.55 -22.85
C ALA A 294 17.71 4.47 -23.79
N ALA A 295 18.15 5.63 -23.32
CA ALA A 295 18.95 6.58 -24.09
C ALA A 295 20.36 6.08 -24.45
N ARG A 296 20.81 4.95 -23.89
CA ARG A 296 22.10 4.35 -24.26
C ARG A 296 22.01 3.75 -25.67
N LYS A 297 23.08 3.92 -26.47
CA LYS A 297 23.11 3.36 -27.83
C LYS A 297 22.98 1.84 -27.81
N GLY A 298 22.18 1.32 -28.73
CA GLY A 298 22.01 -0.13 -28.94
C GLY A 298 21.10 -0.84 -27.95
N MET A 299 20.36 -0.10 -27.11
CA MET A 299 19.38 -0.69 -26.19
C MET A 299 18.09 -1.10 -26.91
N SER A 300 17.38 -2.04 -26.31
CA SER A 300 16.00 -2.38 -26.66
C SER A 300 15.17 -2.48 -25.39
N VAL A 301 14.04 -1.78 -25.35
CA VAL A 301 13.08 -1.84 -24.25
C VAL A 301 12.04 -2.91 -24.54
N VAL A 302 11.85 -3.83 -23.61
CA VAL A 302 10.77 -4.82 -23.64
C VAL A 302 9.80 -4.50 -22.52
N ALA A 303 8.58 -4.10 -22.88
CA ALA A 303 7.48 -4.06 -21.94
C ALA A 303 7.05 -5.49 -21.63
N ALA A 304 7.35 -5.97 -20.43
CA ALA A 304 6.96 -7.29 -19.94
C ALA A 304 6.03 -7.11 -18.74
N THR A 305 5.04 -6.25 -18.90
CA THR A 305 4.05 -5.89 -17.86
C THR A 305 2.92 -6.92 -17.80
N ASP A 306 2.14 -6.85 -16.73
CA ASP A 306 1.08 -7.82 -16.43
C ASP A 306 0.01 -7.83 -17.54
N ASN A 307 -0.70 -8.95 -17.66
CA ASN A 307 -1.75 -9.14 -18.65
C ASN A 307 -3.07 -8.54 -18.15
N ASN A 308 -3.07 -7.26 -17.83
CA ASN A 308 -4.23 -6.52 -17.37
C ASN A 308 -4.21 -5.07 -17.89
N ALA A 309 -5.29 -4.31 -17.65
CA ALA A 309 -5.42 -2.94 -18.14
C ALA A 309 -4.35 -1.97 -17.59
N GLN A 310 -3.87 -2.18 -16.36
CA GLN A 310 -2.78 -1.38 -15.81
C GLN A 310 -1.45 -1.69 -16.51
N GLY A 311 -1.16 -2.97 -16.73
CA GLY A 311 0.01 -3.41 -17.47
C GLY A 311 0.03 -2.89 -18.91
N ASP A 312 -1.13 -2.74 -19.55
CA ASP A 312 -1.24 -2.08 -20.85
C ASP A 312 -0.85 -0.60 -20.80
N VAL A 313 -1.33 0.15 -19.79
CA VAL A 313 -0.93 1.55 -19.60
C VAL A 313 0.58 1.68 -19.38
N TYR A 314 1.20 0.75 -18.64
CA TYR A 314 2.65 0.76 -18.44
C TYR A 314 3.42 0.43 -19.70
N ALA A 315 2.91 -0.48 -20.54
CA ALA A 315 3.53 -0.75 -21.83
C ALA A 315 3.48 0.45 -22.76
N ASP A 316 2.36 1.18 -22.83
CA ASP A 316 2.25 2.40 -23.64
C ASP A 316 3.27 3.47 -23.20
N ARG A 317 3.50 3.59 -21.89
CA ARG A 317 4.54 4.47 -21.33
C ARG A 317 5.93 4.04 -21.74
N LEU A 318 6.22 2.74 -21.72
CA LEU A 318 7.50 2.19 -22.15
C LEU A 318 7.74 2.37 -23.64
N GLU A 319 6.70 2.22 -24.46
CA GLU A 319 6.75 2.49 -25.89
C GLU A 319 7.07 3.96 -26.17
N ALA A 320 6.40 4.87 -25.47
CA ALA A 320 6.69 6.30 -25.57
C ALA A 320 8.14 6.61 -25.19
N ILE A 321 8.66 6.04 -24.10
CA ILE A 321 10.06 6.20 -23.69
C ILE A 321 11.01 5.67 -24.77
N ALA A 322 10.73 4.49 -25.32
CA ALA A 322 11.57 3.88 -26.32
C ALA A 322 11.62 4.71 -27.61
N ARG A 323 10.47 5.25 -28.04
CA ARG A 323 10.36 6.15 -29.18
C ARG A 323 11.11 7.46 -28.94
N ASP A 324 10.97 8.07 -27.77
CA ASP A 324 11.68 9.31 -27.42
C ASP A 324 13.21 9.12 -27.38
N ALA A 325 13.67 7.91 -27.03
CA ALA A 325 15.07 7.54 -26.96
C ALA A 325 15.65 6.96 -28.27
N ASP A 326 14.84 6.83 -29.33
CA ASP A 326 15.19 6.16 -30.59
C ASP A 326 15.77 4.73 -30.37
N CYS A 327 15.16 3.98 -29.45
CA CYS A 327 15.54 2.59 -29.16
C CYS A 327 14.45 1.59 -29.57
N ARG A 328 14.84 0.34 -29.83
CA ARG A 328 13.88 -0.71 -30.21
C ARG A 328 12.88 -0.97 -29.08
N PHE A 329 11.63 -1.26 -29.45
CA PHE A 329 10.56 -1.59 -28.53
C PHE A 329 9.92 -2.94 -28.87
N GLU A 330 9.61 -3.73 -27.83
CA GLU A 330 8.80 -4.94 -27.94
C GLU A 330 7.80 -5.02 -26.78
N ARG A 331 6.59 -5.54 -27.01
CA ARG A 331 5.65 -5.91 -25.95
C ARG A 331 5.61 -7.42 -25.81
N HIS A 332 5.98 -7.92 -24.63
CA HIS A 332 5.85 -9.32 -24.24
C HIS A 332 4.76 -9.40 -23.17
N ARG A 333 3.84 -10.35 -23.29
CA ARG A 333 2.76 -10.56 -22.32
C ARG A 333 2.86 -11.96 -21.71
N PRO A 334 2.64 -12.13 -20.40
CA PRO A 334 2.43 -13.45 -19.84
C PRO A 334 1.14 -14.05 -20.41
N HIS A 335 1.05 -15.38 -20.43
CA HIS A 335 -0.17 -16.08 -20.83
C HIS A 335 -1.24 -15.99 -19.73
N HIS A 336 -0.84 -16.01 -18.46
CA HIS A 336 -1.69 -15.80 -17.28
C HIS A 336 -1.63 -14.33 -16.84
N GLU A 337 -2.06 -14.03 -15.60
CA GLU A 337 -2.14 -12.64 -15.12
C GLU A 337 -0.74 -11.98 -15.03
N ASP A 338 0.25 -12.72 -14.52
CA ASP A 338 1.63 -12.26 -14.37
C ASP A 338 2.65 -13.35 -14.78
N TRP A 339 3.94 -12.99 -14.79
CA TRP A 339 5.02 -13.93 -15.16
C TRP A 339 5.27 -15.00 -14.09
N ASN A 340 4.92 -14.73 -12.83
CA ASN A 340 5.03 -15.71 -11.76
C ASN A 340 4.04 -16.86 -11.92
N GLU A 341 2.82 -16.55 -12.32
CA GLU A 341 1.79 -17.55 -12.65
C GLU A 341 2.21 -18.44 -13.82
N ASP A 342 2.75 -17.84 -14.90
CA ASP A 342 3.31 -18.58 -16.04
C ASP A 342 4.42 -19.55 -15.62
N LEU A 343 5.34 -19.09 -14.77
CA LEU A 343 6.42 -19.92 -14.23
C LEU A 343 5.89 -21.09 -13.40
N CYS A 344 4.95 -20.81 -12.49
CA CYS A 344 4.33 -21.84 -11.66
C CYS A 344 3.55 -22.86 -12.51
N ALA A 345 2.85 -22.41 -13.55
CA ALA A 345 2.14 -23.28 -14.49
C ALA A 345 3.12 -24.21 -15.25
N GLN A 346 4.24 -23.67 -15.75
CA GLN A 346 5.27 -24.45 -16.45
C GLN A 346 5.87 -25.54 -15.55
N LEU A 347 6.20 -25.20 -14.30
CA LEU A 347 6.76 -26.17 -13.35
C LEU A 347 5.76 -27.29 -13.02
N ARG A 348 4.49 -26.96 -12.79
CA ARG A 348 3.42 -27.96 -12.57
C ARG A 348 3.26 -28.89 -13.77
N ALA A 349 3.34 -28.35 -14.99
CA ALA A 349 3.27 -29.14 -16.22
C ALA A 349 4.47 -30.10 -16.35
N ASN A 350 5.67 -29.63 -16.04
CA ASN A 350 6.89 -30.44 -16.10
C ASN A 350 6.87 -31.58 -15.07
N SER A 351 6.43 -31.32 -13.83
CA SER A 351 6.29 -32.36 -12.81
C SER A 351 5.29 -33.45 -13.20
N ARG A 352 4.17 -33.08 -13.85
CA ARG A 352 3.19 -34.06 -14.35
C ARG A 352 3.77 -34.93 -15.46
N ARG A 353 4.54 -34.35 -16.39
CA ARG A 353 5.20 -35.11 -17.46
C ARG A 353 6.24 -36.08 -16.91
N GLY A 354 7.07 -35.64 -15.96
CA GLY A 354 8.08 -36.48 -15.33
C GLY A 354 7.52 -37.58 -14.41
N ALA A 355 6.26 -37.48 -13.96
CA ALA A 355 5.58 -38.52 -13.20
C ALA A 355 4.86 -39.56 -14.08
N MET A 356 4.67 -39.25 -15.38
CA MET A 356 4.06 -40.16 -16.36
C MET A 356 5.09 -40.89 -17.23
N SER A 357 6.35 -40.44 -17.21
CA SER A 357 7.52 -41.10 -17.80
C SER A 357 8.19 -42.00 -16.77
#